data_AF-A0A936Y5E0-F1
#
_entry.id   AF-A0A936Y5E0-F1
#
_cell.length_a   1.000
_cell.length_b   1.000
_cell.length_c   1.000
_cell.angle_alpha   90.00
_cell.angle_beta   90.00
_cell.angle_gamma   90.00
#
_symmetry.space_group_name_H-M   'P 1'
#
loop_
_entity.id
_entity.type
_entity.pdbx_description
1 polymer ?
#
loop_
_entity_poly.entity_id
_entity_poly.type
_entity_poly.pdbx_seq_one_letter_code
_entity_poly.pdbx_strand_id
1 'polypeptide(L)'
;MNIFFIIGGIFWITISFLYAYFEGSKRKPGFWGCLAIMITFTPFFGYFIIESFSQKKAKGCKWCGNKYNEAMYCGLCGKNAEGVERDGFADR
;
A
#
# COMPACT_ATOMS: atom_id res chain seq x y z
N MET A 1 18.45 -0.13 -10.36
CA MET A 1 17.02 -0.15 -10.00
C MET A 1 16.18 -0.90 -11.05
N ASN A 2 16.36 -0.67 -12.36
CA ASN A 2 15.52 -1.29 -13.40
C ASN A 2 15.60 -2.83 -13.54
N ILE A 3 16.78 -3.45 -13.38
CA ILE A 3 16.92 -4.87 -13.70
C ILE A 3 16.15 -5.80 -12.75
N PHE A 4 16.11 -5.47 -11.45
CA PHE A 4 15.34 -6.24 -10.47
C PHE A 4 13.84 -6.15 -10.72
N PHE A 5 13.34 -4.98 -11.12
CA PHE A 5 11.92 -4.83 -11.50
C PHE A 5 11.58 -5.61 -12.76
N ILE A 6 12.49 -5.64 -13.75
CA ILE A 6 12.31 -6.42 -14.98
C ILE A 6 12.29 -7.93 -14.65
N ILE A 7 13.26 -8.42 -13.88
CA ILE A 7 13.33 -9.83 -13.48
C ILE A 7 12.08 -10.22 -12.67
N GLY A 8 11.69 -9.39 -11.70
CA GLY A 8 10.50 -9.62 -10.89
C GLY A 8 9.21 -9.61 -11.72
N GLY A 9 9.09 -8.69 -12.68
CA GLY A 9 7.97 -8.63 -13.61
C GLY A 9 7.88 -9.86 -14.50
N ILE A 10 9.00 -10.29 -15.09
CA ILE A 10 9.06 -11.52 -15.91
C ILE A 10 8.68 -12.74 -15.08
N PHE A 11 9.23 -12.87 -13.87
CA PHE A 11 8.92 -13.96 -12.96
C PHE A 11 7.43 -14.01 -12.60
N TRP A 12 6.85 -12.87 -12.25
CA TRP A 12 5.43 -12.76 -11.92
C TRP A 12 4.51 -13.11 -13.09
N ILE A 13 4.80 -12.62 -14.30
CA ILE A 13 4.05 -12.97 -15.51
C ILE A 13 4.18 -14.46 -15.82
N THR A 14 5.37 -15.03 -15.66
CA THR A 14 5.63 -16.47 -15.89
C THR A 14 4.79 -17.34 -14.95
N ILE A 15 4.78 -17.02 -13.65
CA ILE A 15 3.96 -17.75 -12.68
C ILE A 15 2.47 -17.61 -12.98
N SER A 16 2.02 -16.40 -13.28
CA SER A 16 0.60 -16.13 -13.61
C SER A 16 0.17 -16.95 -14.83
N PHE A 17 1.02 -17.03 -15.85
CA PHE A 17 0.79 -17.83 -17.05
C PHE A 17 0.75 -19.33 -16.75
N LEU A 18 1.74 -19.86 -16.03
CA LEU A 18 1.81 -21.28 -15.66
C LEU A 18 0.58 -21.71 -14.84
N TYR A 19 0.18 -20.88 -13.87
CA TYR A 19 -0.99 -21.17 -13.05
C TYR A 19 -2.29 -21.11 -13.87
N ALA A 20 -2.46 -20.08 -14.69
CA ALA A 20 -3.62 -19.97 -15.56
C ALA A 20 -3.69 -21.15 -16.57
N TYR A 21 -2.56 -21.63 -17.06
CA TYR A 21 -2.49 -22.80 -17.94
C TYR A 21 -2.90 -24.08 -17.22
N PHE A 22 -2.32 -24.32 -16.04
CA PHE A 22 -2.59 -25.53 -15.26
C PHE A 22 -4.02 -25.58 -14.72
N GLU A 23 -4.54 -24.46 -14.23
CA GLU A 23 -5.79 -24.43 -13.47
C GLU A 23 -6.92 -23.72 -14.21
N GLY A 24 -6.63 -22.74 -15.06
CA GLY A 24 -7.65 -22.02 -15.83
C GLY A 24 -8.39 -22.90 -16.82
N SER A 25 -7.78 -23.98 -17.31
CA SER A 25 -8.46 -25.00 -18.13
C SER A 25 -9.52 -25.82 -17.37
N LYS A 26 -9.44 -25.85 -16.03
CA LYS A 26 -10.35 -26.60 -15.15
C LYS A 26 -11.46 -25.75 -14.53
N ARG A 27 -11.38 -24.41 -14.66
CA ARG A 27 -12.26 -23.45 -13.96
C ARG A 27 -13.13 -22.69 -14.95
N LYS A 28 -14.31 -22.24 -14.49
CA LYS A 28 -15.27 -21.46 -15.29
C LYS A 28 -14.70 -20.22 -15.99
N PRO A 29 -13.76 -19.44 -15.42
CA PRO A 29 -13.18 -18.28 -16.09
C PRO A 29 -12.35 -18.63 -17.34
N GLY A 30 -11.96 -19.89 -17.51
CA GLY A 30 -11.03 -20.30 -18.55
C GLY A 30 -9.60 -19.80 -18.30
N PHE A 31 -8.70 -20.14 -19.22
CA PHE A 31 -7.31 -19.68 -19.20
C PHE A 31 -7.21 -18.15 -19.14
N TRP A 32 -7.88 -17.47 -20.06
CA TRP A 32 -7.81 -16.01 -20.20
C TRP A 32 -8.41 -15.27 -19.01
N GLY A 33 -9.53 -15.75 -18.45
CA GLY A 33 -10.12 -15.16 -17.25
C GLY A 33 -9.22 -15.31 -16.04
N CYS A 34 -8.64 -16.51 -15.83
CA CYS A 34 -7.69 -16.73 -14.74
C CYS A 34 -6.42 -15.89 -14.90
N LEU A 35 -5.87 -15.77 -16.11
CA LEU A 35 -4.68 -14.96 -16.37
C LEU A 35 -4.94 -13.47 -16.08
N ALA A 36 -6.08 -12.95 -16.54
CA ALA A 36 -6.47 -11.56 -16.29
C ALA A 36 -6.63 -11.27 -14.80
N ILE A 37 -7.27 -12.17 -14.05
CA ILE A 37 -7.40 -12.04 -12.59
C ILE A 37 -6.01 -12.03 -11.94
N MET A 38 -5.15 -13.00 -12.23
CA MET A 38 -3.83 -13.09 -11.60
C MET A 38 -2.97 -11.83 -11.86
N ILE A 39 -3.00 -11.30 -13.07
CA ILE A 39 -2.23 -10.10 -13.43
C ILE A 39 -2.80 -8.83 -12.78
N THR A 40 -4.12 -8.71 -12.63
CA THR A 40 -4.73 -7.47 -12.12
C THR A 40 -4.87 -7.43 -10.61
N PHE A 41 -5.10 -8.57 -9.96
CA PHE A 41 -5.40 -8.62 -8.54
C PHE A 41 -4.14 -8.48 -7.67
N THR A 42 -2.99 -9.01 -8.11
CA THR A 42 -1.72 -8.90 -7.36
C THR A 42 -1.28 -7.44 -7.12
N PRO A 43 -1.21 -6.54 -8.14
CA PRO A 43 -0.83 -5.16 -7.89
C PRO A 43 -1.84 -4.42 -7.02
N PHE A 44 -3.13 -4.77 -7.10
CA PHE A 44 -4.17 -4.19 -6.28
C PHE A 44 -3.97 -4.47 -4.78
N PHE A 45 -3.70 -5.74 -4.43
CA PHE A 45 -3.34 -6.09 -3.05
C PHE A 45 -2.01 -5.47 -2.59
N GLY A 46 -1.01 -5.44 -3.48
CA GLY A 46 0.29 -4.82 -3.17
C GLY A 46 0.16 -3.35 -2.81
N TYR A 47 -0.69 -2.61 -3.53
CA TYR A 47 -0.99 -1.21 -3.26
C TYR A 47 -1.55 -1.01 -1.84
N PHE A 48 -2.60 -1.74 -1.45
CA PHE A 48 -3.21 -1.61 -0.13
C PHE A 48 -2.27 -1.98 1.02
N ILE A 49 -1.45 -3.02 0.84
CA ILE A 49 -0.47 -3.44 1.85
C ILE A 49 0.57 -2.33 2.05
N ILE A 50 1.09 -1.77 0.95
CA ILE A 50 2.09 -0.70 1.00
C ILE A 50 1.51 0.55 1.66
N GLU A 51 0.28 0.93 1.33
CA GLU A 51 -0.38 2.10 1.91
C GLU A 51 -0.72 1.92 3.40
N SER A 52 -0.82 0.68 3.88
CA SER A 52 -1.02 0.38 5.31
C SER A 52 0.24 0.56 6.17
N PHE A 53 1.43 0.68 5.56
CA PHE A 53 2.67 0.89 6.31
C PHE A 53 2.89 2.36 6.65
N SER A 54 3.49 2.60 7.82
CA SER A 54 3.92 3.94 8.26
C SER A 54 4.93 4.54 7.28
N GLN A 55 4.84 5.86 7.08
CA GLN A 55 5.75 6.59 6.23
C GLN A 55 7.15 6.66 6.85
N LYS A 56 8.17 6.28 6.08
CA LYS A 56 9.58 6.35 6.51
C LYS A 56 10.02 7.78 6.90
N LYS A 57 9.39 8.80 6.33
CA LYS A 57 9.69 10.22 6.58
C LYS A 57 8.43 10.97 6.98
N ALA A 58 7.82 10.55 8.09
CA ALA A 58 6.77 11.32 8.72
C ALA A 58 7.25 12.77 8.98
N LYS A 59 6.40 13.77 8.74
CA LYS A 59 6.74 15.18 8.97
C LYS A 59 7.08 15.46 10.44
N GLY A 60 6.51 14.65 11.34
CA GLY A 60 6.64 14.86 12.77
C GLY A 60 5.83 16.06 13.27
N CYS A 61 5.85 16.29 14.58
CA CYS A 61 5.22 17.41 15.24
C CYS A 61 6.31 18.32 15.81
N LYS A 62 6.34 19.56 15.36
CA LYS A 62 7.32 20.56 15.82
C LYS A 62 7.06 21.08 17.25
N TRP A 63 5.88 20.83 17.80
CA TRP A 63 5.45 21.38 19.09
C TRP A 63 5.80 20.47 20.26
N CYS A 64 5.50 19.18 20.16
CA CYS A 64 5.79 18.19 21.20
C CYS A 64 6.94 17.25 20.85
N GLY A 65 7.56 17.41 19.68
CA GLY A 65 8.69 16.59 19.23
C GLY A 65 8.31 15.18 18.75
N ASN A 66 7.02 14.87 18.56
CA ASN A 66 6.60 13.58 18.04
C ASN A 66 7.12 13.35 16.61
N LYS A 67 8.11 12.49 16.43
CA LYS A 67 8.75 12.22 15.13
C LYS A 67 7.89 11.39 14.17
N TYR A 68 6.81 10.78 14.67
CA TYR A 68 5.96 9.86 13.91
C TYR A 68 4.60 10.47 13.54
N ASN A 69 4.46 11.80 13.61
CA ASN A 69 3.23 12.45 13.19
C ASN A 69 3.10 12.44 11.67
N GLU A 70 2.15 11.65 11.18
CA GLU A 70 1.76 11.54 9.77
C GLU A 70 0.45 12.29 9.46
N ALA A 71 -0.25 12.76 10.50
CA ALA A 71 -1.53 13.44 10.39
C ALA A 71 -1.41 14.97 10.40
N MET A 72 -2.46 15.65 9.93
CA MET A 72 -2.56 17.12 9.93
C MET A 72 -2.46 17.72 11.34
N TYR A 73 -3.08 17.05 12.32
CA TYR A 73 -3.03 17.41 13.74
C TYR A 73 -2.31 16.30 14.50
N CYS A 74 -1.41 16.67 15.41
CA CYS A 74 -0.70 15.70 16.21
C CYS A 74 -1.65 14.98 17.17
N GLY A 75 -1.68 13.64 17.13
CA GLY A 75 -2.50 12.85 18.05
C GLY A 75 -2.09 12.96 19.53
N LEU A 76 -0.88 13.44 19.83
CA LEU A 76 -0.38 13.57 21.21
C LEU A 76 -0.64 14.94 21.83
N CYS A 77 -0.49 16.02 21.06
CA CYS A 77 -0.63 17.39 21.59
C CYS A 77 -1.75 18.19 20.90
N GLY A 78 -2.49 17.59 19.98
CA GLY A 78 -3.64 18.20 19.30
C GLY A 78 -3.31 19.27 18.28
N LYS A 79 -2.07 19.76 18.22
CA LYS A 79 -1.66 20.90 17.40
C LYS A 79 -1.28 20.50 15.98
N ASN A 80 -1.65 21.34 15.01
CA ASN A 80 -1.20 21.23 13.62
C ASN A 80 0.17 21.89 13.41
N ALA A 81 0.63 21.97 12.16
CA ALA A 81 1.88 22.62 11.80
C ALA A 81 1.94 24.13 12.09
N GLU A 82 0.81 24.81 12.32
CA GLU A 82 0.73 26.24 12.66
C GLU A 82 0.55 26.46 14.16
N GLY A 83 0.30 25.40 14.94
CA GLY A 83 0.06 25.48 16.38
C GLY A 83 -1.41 25.59 16.75
N VAL A 84 -2.29 25.55 15.75
CA VAL A 84 -3.75 25.51 15.94
C VAL A 84 -4.13 24.15 16.50
N GLU A 85 -4.86 24.15 17.62
CA GLU A 85 -5.40 22.95 18.23
C GLU A 85 -6.59 22.42 17.44
N ARG A 86 -6.69 21.10 17.35
CA ARG A 86 -7.84 20.42 16.77
C ARG A 86 -9.07 20.62 17.67
N ASP A 87 -10.18 21.00 17.07
CA ASP A 87 -11.48 21.05 17.75
C ASP A 87 -11.79 19.72 18.45
N GLY A 88 -12.15 19.78 19.74
CA GLY A 88 -12.47 18.63 20.58
C GLY A 88 -11.24 17.79 21.01
N PHE A 89 -10.03 18.35 20.97
CA PHE A 89 -8.84 17.68 21.52
C PHE A 89 -8.69 17.88 23.04
N ALA A 90 -9.02 19.07 23.56
CA ALA A 90 -8.94 19.38 24.98
C ALA A 90 -10.05 18.72 25.82
N ASP A 91 -11.12 18.24 25.16
CA ASP A 91 -12.25 17.56 25.80
C ASP A 91 -12.02 16.03 25.98
N ARG A 92 -10.78 15.55 25.88
CA ARG A 92 -10.39 14.13 26.05
C ARG A 92 -9.38 13.91 27.16
#